data_AF-A0A959VFS0-F1
#
_entry.id   AF-A0A959VFS0-F1
#
_cell.length_a   1.000
_cell.length_b   1.000
_cell.length_c   1.000
_cell.angle_alpha   90.00
_cell.angle_beta   90.00
_cell.angle_gamma   90.00
#
_symmetry.space_group_name_H-M   'P 1'
#
loop_
_entity.id
_entity.type
_entity.pdbx_description
1 polymer ?
#
loop_
_entity_poly.entity_id
_entity_poly.type
_entity_poly.pdbx_seq_one_letter_code
_entity_poly.pdbx_strand_id
1 'polypeptide(L)'
;MPRQFELGICGVVCAKVNEGNRVDELETRTEEIAGVGKRRLAAILFTDAVGFSALANTNEPQALQWIEQDIAAMKSCSQEAGGQVIKNTGDGLLMVFASAVDAVSCGLRIQGLMSGRDEGLEHRIGIHTGDVVLNDGDVVGDGVNVSARLMGLAGPGQLYCSRAVVDLVQGKVPFESKNLGKKSLKNITDPVQVYSIWSSDLVAARPKKPIAWAQLLMIGFILVAVLLMWQLKWTRSEVQEARKEAETAVATPTSWRDNLSPDQQVEAQEATARFEFEKVLRLMAVSEPVNEEQYDATFARFSNLLLLKDWLIDILKSRSKEMPLIASGQFAGEDYDLEAWMEGEELMVLQDGSESAQKISDVPPWMFRALALSAVDEIEEMGEYSLIAGWIIDFSAQYDLPVPTALTEPTPTG
;
A
#
# COMPACT_ATOMS: atom_id res chain seq x y z
N MET A 1 -13.53 79.09 -53.84
CA MET A 1 -12.76 77.83 -53.76
C MET A 1 -11.54 78.09 -52.87
N PRO A 2 -11.01 77.13 -52.08
CA PRO A 2 -11.17 75.68 -52.19
C PRO A 2 -11.94 75.03 -51.00
N ARG A 3 -11.61 73.78 -50.64
CA ARG A 3 -12.45 72.77 -49.97
C ARG A 3 -12.17 72.61 -48.46
N GLN A 4 -13.14 72.04 -47.74
CA GLN A 4 -13.02 71.39 -46.42
C GLN A 4 -12.22 70.05 -46.56
N PHE A 5 -11.84 69.22 -45.58
CA PHE A 5 -12.00 69.06 -44.10
C PHE A 5 -10.62 68.50 -43.57
N GLU A 6 -10.30 68.25 -42.30
CA GLU A 6 -10.95 68.40 -40.96
C GLU A 6 -9.88 68.59 -39.86
N LEU A 7 -10.29 68.88 -38.61
CA LEU A 7 -9.56 68.54 -37.37
C LEU A 7 -10.52 68.64 -36.16
N GLY A 8 -10.92 67.51 -35.58
CA GLY A 8 -11.89 67.45 -34.49
C GLY A 8 -11.28 67.73 -33.12
N ILE A 9 -11.69 68.81 -32.45
CA ILE A 9 -11.33 69.14 -31.06
C ILE A 9 -12.58 69.49 -30.26
N CYS A 10 -12.69 68.90 -29.06
CA CYS A 10 -13.42 69.33 -27.87
C CYS A 10 -14.85 69.90 -28.03
N GLY A 11 -15.84 69.13 -27.57
CA GLY A 11 -17.21 69.61 -27.32
C GLY A 11 -17.61 69.47 -25.86
N VAL A 12 -17.31 70.47 -25.03
CA VAL A 12 -17.93 70.61 -23.70
C VAL A 12 -19.39 71.04 -23.91
N VAL A 13 -20.35 70.19 -23.55
CA VAL A 13 -21.78 70.51 -23.64
C VAL A 13 -22.27 71.03 -22.29
N CYS A 14 -22.34 72.35 -22.13
CA CYS A 14 -23.13 72.98 -21.08
C CYS A 14 -24.63 72.87 -21.42
N ALA A 15 -25.31 71.86 -20.86
CA ALA A 15 -26.76 71.77 -20.92
C ALA A 15 -27.40 72.60 -19.80
N LYS A 16 -28.16 73.64 -20.17
CA LYS A 16 -28.98 74.43 -19.25
C LYS A 16 -30.25 73.64 -18.95
N VAL A 17 -30.45 73.19 -17.71
CA VAL A 17 -31.59 72.34 -17.33
C VAL A 17 -32.44 73.07 -16.28
N ASN A 18 -33.75 73.17 -16.52
CA ASN A 18 -34.70 73.70 -15.54
C ASN A 18 -34.81 72.75 -14.33
N GLU A 19 -34.75 73.34 -13.13
CA GLU A 19 -34.85 72.65 -11.85
C GLU A 19 -36.28 72.16 -11.59
N GLY A 20 -36.42 71.04 -10.88
CA GLY A 20 -37.70 70.63 -10.28
C GLY A 20 -37.98 69.13 -10.24
N ASN A 21 -37.71 68.39 -11.32
CA ASN A 21 -38.32 67.04 -11.51
C ASN A 21 -37.40 65.97 -12.15
N ARG A 22 -36.08 66.20 -12.20
CA ARG A 22 -35.10 65.28 -12.83
C ARG A 22 -34.04 64.72 -11.88
N VAL A 23 -34.09 65.07 -10.60
CA VAL A 23 -33.11 64.57 -9.62
C VAL A 23 -33.46 63.12 -9.29
N ASP A 24 -34.70 62.87 -8.85
CA ASP A 24 -35.24 61.55 -8.56
C ASP A 24 -35.07 60.56 -9.73
N GLU A 25 -35.43 60.95 -10.96
CA GLU A 25 -35.31 60.08 -12.14
C GLU A 25 -33.84 59.79 -12.54
N LEU A 26 -32.90 60.67 -12.18
CA LEU A 26 -31.47 60.40 -12.35
C LEU A 26 -30.91 59.54 -11.22
N GLU A 27 -31.36 59.76 -9.97
CA GLU A 27 -30.99 58.93 -8.82
C GLU A 27 -31.50 57.49 -8.98
N THR A 28 -32.77 57.30 -9.36
CA THR A 28 -33.34 55.96 -9.67
C THR A 28 -32.58 55.26 -10.80
N ARG A 29 -32.12 56.00 -11.83
CA ARG A 29 -31.31 55.41 -12.91
C ARG A 29 -29.87 55.13 -12.49
N THR A 30 -29.29 55.86 -11.53
CA THR A 30 -28.03 55.42 -10.90
C THR A 30 -28.21 54.21 -10.01
N GLU A 31 -29.38 54.01 -9.38
CA GLU A 31 -29.69 52.80 -8.61
C GLU A 31 -29.93 51.57 -9.51
N GLU A 32 -30.62 51.72 -10.66
CA GLU A 32 -30.70 50.64 -11.67
C GLU A 32 -29.33 50.28 -12.26
N ILE A 33 -28.42 51.25 -12.38
CA ILE A 33 -27.02 51.00 -12.80
C ILE A 33 -26.17 50.46 -11.62
N ALA A 34 -26.59 50.67 -10.37
CA ALA A 34 -25.89 50.16 -9.17
C ALA A 34 -26.02 48.64 -8.97
N GLY A 35 -26.86 47.95 -9.76
CA GLY A 35 -26.80 46.49 -9.93
C GLY A 35 -25.51 46.00 -10.62
N VAL A 36 -24.64 46.91 -11.07
CA VAL A 36 -23.26 46.59 -11.46
C VAL A 36 -22.33 46.86 -10.28
N GLY A 37 -21.93 45.78 -9.60
CA GLY A 37 -21.01 45.82 -8.47
C GLY A 37 -19.74 46.67 -8.70
N LYS A 38 -19.25 47.31 -7.63
CA LYS A 38 -18.09 48.21 -7.73
C LYS A 38 -16.82 47.43 -8.12
N ARG A 39 -16.22 47.81 -9.26
CA ARG A 39 -14.91 47.31 -9.68
C ARG A 39 -13.84 47.73 -8.67
N ARG A 40 -13.02 46.78 -8.22
CA ARG A 40 -11.83 47.01 -7.39
C ARG A 40 -10.70 46.07 -7.77
N LEU A 41 -9.46 46.49 -7.54
CA LEU A 41 -8.31 45.61 -7.52
C LEU A 41 -8.42 44.69 -6.30
N ALA A 42 -8.22 43.38 -6.49
CA ALA A 42 -8.18 42.42 -5.38
C ALA A 42 -7.18 41.30 -5.66
N ALA A 43 -6.75 40.61 -4.61
CA ALA A 43 -6.06 39.33 -4.74
C ALA A 43 -7.08 38.19 -4.66
N ILE A 44 -7.05 37.29 -5.64
CA ILE A 44 -7.97 36.17 -5.80
C ILE A 44 -7.19 34.88 -5.59
N LEU A 45 -7.63 34.06 -4.64
CA LEU A 45 -7.08 32.75 -4.33
C LEU A 45 -8.12 31.68 -4.64
N PHE A 46 -7.71 30.65 -5.38
CA PHE A 46 -8.49 29.43 -5.60
C PHE A 46 -7.78 28.23 -4.96
N THR A 47 -8.56 27.35 -4.34
CA THR A 47 -8.14 26.00 -3.92
C THR A 47 -9.04 24.94 -4.55
N ASP A 48 -8.52 23.72 -4.69
CA ASP A 48 -9.20 22.55 -5.27
C ASP A 48 -8.44 21.28 -4.84
N ALA A 49 -9.18 20.25 -4.43
CA ALA A 49 -8.62 19.00 -3.92
C ALA A 49 -8.25 18.02 -5.05
N VAL A 50 -7.03 17.50 -4.99
CA VAL A 50 -6.55 16.48 -5.93
C VAL A 50 -7.18 15.13 -5.62
N GLY A 51 -7.77 14.49 -6.63
CA GLY A 51 -8.26 13.11 -6.54
C GLY A 51 -9.58 12.94 -5.78
N PHE A 52 -10.20 14.02 -5.29
CA PHE A 52 -11.45 13.95 -4.51
C PHE A 52 -12.54 13.10 -5.19
N SER A 53 -12.83 13.33 -6.48
CA SER A 53 -13.84 12.55 -7.21
C SER A 53 -13.52 11.06 -7.32
N ALA A 54 -12.23 10.69 -7.38
CA ALA A 54 -11.82 9.29 -7.41
C ALA A 54 -12.00 8.63 -6.04
N LEU A 55 -11.59 9.32 -4.97
CA LEU A 55 -11.81 8.86 -3.60
C LEU A 55 -13.29 8.73 -3.28
N ALA A 56 -14.12 9.71 -3.65
CA ALA A 56 -15.56 9.69 -3.44
C ALA A 56 -16.25 8.49 -4.12
N ASN A 57 -15.80 8.09 -5.31
CA ASN A 57 -16.30 6.89 -5.99
C ASN A 57 -15.91 5.59 -5.26
N THR A 58 -14.78 5.55 -4.55
CA THR A 58 -14.31 4.35 -3.83
C THR A 58 -14.76 4.28 -2.37
N ASN A 59 -14.88 5.43 -1.69
CA ASN A 59 -15.21 5.57 -0.27
C ASN A 59 -15.81 6.97 0.00
N GLU A 60 -17.08 7.15 -0.40
CA GLU A 60 -17.81 8.41 -0.25
C GLU A 60 -17.79 8.97 1.20
N PRO A 61 -18.02 8.19 2.27
CA PRO A 61 -17.99 8.72 3.64
C PRO A 61 -16.64 9.31 4.05
N GLN A 62 -15.53 8.66 3.66
CA GLN A 62 -14.17 9.17 3.96
C GLN A 62 -13.85 10.42 3.15
N ALA A 63 -14.24 10.46 1.87
CA ALA A 63 -14.06 11.63 1.01
C ALA A 63 -14.80 12.86 1.58
N LEU A 64 -16.05 12.69 1.99
CA LEU A 64 -16.87 13.74 2.60
C LEU A 64 -16.25 14.22 3.93
N GLN A 65 -15.83 13.30 4.79
CA GLN A 65 -15.20 13.66 6.07
C GLN A 65 -13.93 14.50 5.88
N TRP A 66 -13.04 14.12 4.95
CA TRP A 66 -11.80 14.87 4.69
C TRP A 66 -12.07 16.23 4.06
N ILE A 67 -12.97 16.33 3.06
CA ILE A 67 -13.21 17.62 2.41
C ILE A 67 -13.94 18.61 3.32
N GLU A 68 -14.82 18.16 4.22
CA GLU A 68 -15.44 19.02 5.24
C GLU A 68 -14.41 19.60 6.21
N GLN A 69 -13.48 18.77 6.69
CA GLN A 69 -12.37 19.20 7.56
C GLN A 69 -11.46 20.22 6.88
N ASP A 70 -11.09 19.97 5.61
CA ASP A 70 -10.24 20.86 4.84
C ASP A 70 -10.92 22.19 4.52
N ILE A 71 -12.19 22.16 4.11
CA ILE A 71 -12.97 23.38 3.86
C ILE A 71 -13.14 24.20 5.15
N ALA A 72 -13.33 23.56 6.31
CA ALA A 72 -13.37 24.26 7.59
C ALA A 72 -12.01 24.93 7.90
N ALA A 73 -10.91 24.20 7.78
CA ALA A 73 -9.56 24.73 8.02
C ALA A 73 -9.19 25.88 7.06
N MET A 74 -9.53 25.77 5.78
CA MET A 74 -9.31 26.83 4.78
C MET A 74 -10.17 28.07 5.05
N LYS A 75 -11.42 27.91 5.50
CA LYS A 75 -12.28 29.02 5.93
C LYS A 75 -11.67 29.77 7.12
N SER A 76 -11.15 29.07 8.13
CA SER A 76 -10.43 29.70 9.24
C SER A 76 -9.19 30.45 8.79
N CYS A 77 -8.37 29.86 7.90
CA CYS A 77 -7.21 30.54 7.32
C CYS A 77 -7.58 31.82 6.57
N SER A 78 -8.67 31.79 5.79
CA SER A 78 -9.21 32.98 5.11
C SER A 78 -9.59 34.06 6.12
N GLN A 79 -10.36 33.71 7.15
CA GLN A 79 -10.85 34.65 8.15
C GLN A 79 -9.70 35.31 8.94
N GLU A 80 -8.72 34.52 9.38
CA GLU A 80 -7.55 35.02 10.11
C GLU A 80 -6.65 35.93 9.27
N ALA A 81 -6.62 35.72 7.95
CA ALA A 81 -5.92 36.59 7.00
C ALA A 81 -6.81 37.72 6.42
N GLY A 82 -7.99 37.99 6.99
CA GLY A 82 -8.88 39.06 6.52
C GLY A 82 -9.48 38.85 5.13
N GLY A 83 -9.44 37.61 4.61
CA GLY A 83 -10.01 37.22 3.33
C GLY A 83 -11.48 36.84 3.42
N GLN A 84 -12.22 37.14 2.36
CA GLN A 84 -13.61 36.77 2.19
C GLN A 84 -13.74 35.51 1.33
N VAL A 85 -14.35 34.46 1.87
CA VAL A 85 -14.77 33.29 1.08
C VAL A 85 -16.02 33.69 0.28
N ILE A 86 -15.89 33.68 -1.04
CA ILE A 86 -16.97 34.05 -1.97
C ILE A 86 -17.80 32.82 -2.34
N LYS A 87 -17.14 31.71 -2.67
CA LYS A 87 -17.82 30.51 -3.19
C LYS A 87 -17.12 29.22 -2.74
N ASN A 88 -17.92 28.20 -2.47
CA ASN A 88 -17.48 26.82 -2.39
C ASN A 88 -17.67 26.16 -3.76
N THR A 89 -16.63 25.55 -4.33
CA THR A 89 -16.70 24.83 -5.62
C THR A 89 -17.08 23.36 -5.45
N GLY A 90 -17.20 22.88 -4.21
CA GLY A 90 -17.48 21.50 -3.83
C GLY A 90 -16.28 20.91 -3.11
N ASP A 91 -15.17 20.81 -3.83
CA ASP A 91 -13.87 20.29 -3.41
C ASP A 91 -12.80 21.39 -3.21
N GLY A 92 -13.24 22.65 -3.13
CA GLY A 92 -12.35 23.81 -3.19
C GLY A 92 -13.05 25.12 -2.85
N LEU A 93 -12.28 26.20 -2.71
CA LEU A 93 -12.77 27.51 -2.30
C LEU A 93 -12.27 28.63 -3.23
N LEU A 94 -13.16 29.58 -3.51
CA LEU A 94 -12.83 30.88 -4.08
C LEU A 94 -12.81 31.94 -2.98
N MET A 95 -11.64 32.52 -2.75
CA MET A 95 -11.37 33.53 -1.73
C MET A 95 -10.88 34.83 -2.37
N VAL A 96 -11.27 35.97 -1.79
CA VAL A 96 -10.86 37.31 -2.23
C VAL A 96 -10.31 38.11 -1.05
N PHE A 97 -9.17 38.74 -1.26
CA PHE A 97 -8.43 39.53 -0.28
C PHE A 97 -8.19 40.95 -0.81
N ALA A 98 -8.17 41.94 0.08
CA ALA A 98 -7.79 43.31 -0.27
C ALA A 98 -6.27 43.46 -0.55
N SER A 99 -5.47 42.49 -0.12
CA SER A 99 -4.01 42.52 -0.14
C SER A 99 -3.43 41.22 -0.71
N ALA A 100 -2.43 41.33 -1.59
CA ALA A 100 -1.69 40.19 -2.11
C ALA A 100 -0.84 39.50 -1.02
N VAL A 101 -0.38 40.25 -0.01
CA VAL A 101 0.38 39.73 1.13
C VAL A 101 -0.48 38.77 1.94
N ASP A 102 -1.74 39.13 2.16
CA ASP A 102 -2.68 38.38 2.98
C ASP A 102 -3.12 37.11 2.25
N ALA A 103 -3.39 37.22 0.95
CA ALA A 103 -3.67 36.08 0.08
C ALA A 103 -2.51 35.06 0.05
N VAL A 104 -1.26 35.53 -0.10
CA VAL A 104 -0.08 34.64 -0.07
C VAL A 104 0.12 34.03 1.30
N SER A 105 -0.06 34.79 2.38
CA SER A 105 0.07 34.28 3.75
C SER A 105 -0.97 33.21 4.05
N CYS A 106 -2.23 33.42 3.61
CA CYS A 106 -3.29 32.41 3.69
C CYS A 106 -2.94 31.16 2.85
N GLY A 107 -2.54 31.31 1.59
CA GLY A 107 -2.20 30.19 0.72
C GLY A 107 -1.02 29.37 1.23
N LEU A 108 0.03 30.01 1.78
CA LEU A 108 1.16 29.33 2.41
C LEU A 108 0.73 28.59 3.69
N ARG A 109 -0.16 29.16 4.49
CA ARG A 109 -0.71 28.49 5.68
C ARG A 109 -1.58 27.29 5.32
N ILE A 110 -2.42 27.40 4.29
CA ILE A 110 -3.20 26.27 3.77
C ILE A 110 -2.24 25.18 3.28
N GLN A 111 -1.25 25.53 2.45
CA GLN A 111 -0.22 24.58 2.00
C GLN A 111 0.47 23.89 3.19
N GLY A 112 0.83 24.63 4.24
CA GLY A 112 1.43 24.08 5.47
C GLY A 112 0.51 23.12 6.23
N LEU A 113 -0.78 23.45 6.39
CA LEU A 113 -1.76 22.64 7.10
C LEU A 113 -2.16 21.35 6.36
N MET A 114 -2.03 21.32 5.04
CA MET A 114 -2.27 20.13 4.22
C MET A 114 -0.99 19.31 4.03
N SER A 115 0.18 19.93 4.06
CA SER A 115 1.46 19.23 3.94
C SER A 115 1.79 18.40 5.18
N GLY A 116 2.32 17.19 4.97
CA GLY A 116 2.82 16.35 6.06
C GLY A 116 1.78 15.51 6.78
N ARG A 117 0.55 15.42 6.26
CA ARG A 117 -0.42 14.39 6.68
C ARG A 117 -0.10 13.07 5.99
N ASP A 118 -0.14 11.96 6.72
CA ASP A 118 0.01 10.61 6.15
C ASP A 118 -1.28 10.17 5.41
N GLU A 119 -2.43 10.72 5.81
CA GLU A 119 -3.74 10.52 5.18
C GLU A 119 -4.48 11.87 5.02
N GLY A 120 -5.19 12.05 3.90
CA GLY A 120 -5.96 13.26 3.59
C GLY A 120 -5.91 13.65 2.11
N LEU A 121 -6.51 14.78 1.77
CA LEU A 121 -6.51 15.34 0.42
C LEU A 121 -5.37 16.36 0.25
N GLU A 122 -4.64 16.26 -0.86
CA GLU A 122 -3.71 17.33 -1.27
C GLU A 122 -4.48 18.43 -2.02
N HIS A 123 -4.20 19.69 -1.74
CA HIS A 123 -4.83 20.83 -2.42
C HIS A 123 -3.86 21.51 -3.37
N ARG A 124 -4.34 21.85 -4.57
CA ARG A 124 -3.66 22.75 -5.51
C ARG A 124 -4.17 24.17 -5.30
N ILE A 125 -3.27 25.16 -5.34
CA ILE A 125 -3.61 26.56 -5.00
C ILE A 125 -3.13 27.50 -6.11
N GLY A 126 -4.02 28.41 -6.55
CA GLY A 126 -3.73 29.48 -7.49
C GLY A 126 -3.92 30.85 -6.88
N ILE A 127 -2.97 31.78 -7.08
CA ILE A 127 -3.10 33.19 -6.65
C ILE A 127 -2.78 34.18 -7.76
N HIS A 128 -3.66 35.16 -7.97
CA HIS A 128 -3.42 36.30 -8.85
C HIS A 128 -4.00 37.59 -8.25
N THR A 129 -3.53 38.74 -8.73
CA THR A 129 -4.05 40.07 -8.35
C THR A 129 -4.50 40.79 -9.61
N GLY A 130 -5.77 41.20 -9.65
CA GLY A 130 -6.38 41.83 -10.82
C GLY A 130 -7.70 42.49 -10.49
N ASP A 131 -8.27 43.17 -11.49
CA ASP A 131 -9.58 43.80 -11.37
C ASP A 131 -10.69 42.76 -11.23
N VAL A 132 -11.58 42.99 -10.27
CA VAL A 132 -12.80 42.23 -10.07
C VAL A 132 -13.98 43.13 -9.80
N VAL A 133 -15.17 42.67 -10.20
CA VAL A 133 -16.47 43.21 -9.82
C VAL A 133 -17.08 42.22 -8.83
N LEU A 134 -17.41 42.67 -7.62
CA LEU A 134 -18.19 41.87 -6.67
C LEU A 134 -19.64 42.32 -6.71
N ASN A 135 -20.54 41.37 -6.98
CA ASN A 135 -21.97 41.61 -7.07
C ASN A 135 -22.72 40.50 -6.32
N ASP A 136 -23.61 40.86 -5.39
CA ASP A 136 -24.50 39.94 -4.66
C ASP A 136 -23.85 38.66 -4.09
N GLY A 137 -22.58 38.77 -3.66
CA GLY A 137 -21.83 37.65 -3.10
C GLY A 137 -21.12 36.75 -4.12
N ASP A 138 -21.12 37.10 -5.41
CA ASP A 138 -20.26 36.50 -6.44
C ASP A 138 -19.14 37.46 -6.89
N VAL A 139 -18.13 36.94 -7.59
CA VAL A 139 -17.00 37.73 -8.11
C VAL A 139 -16.71 37.39 -9.58
N VAL A 140 -16.70 38.42 -10.43
CA VAL A 140 -16.43 38.29 -11.86
C VAL A 140 -15.30 39.23 -12.31
N GLY A 141 -14.51 38.77 -13.28
CA GLY A 141 -13.43 39.55 -13.87
C GLY A 141 -12.29 38.67 -14.37
N ASP A 142 -11.41 39.24 -15.19
CA ASP A 142 -10.26 38.51 -15.75
C ASP A 142 -9.32 38.01 -14.66
N GLY A 143 -9.23 38.73 -13.52
CA GLY A 143 -8.44 38.30 -12.37
C GLY A 143 -8.88 36.94 -11.79
N VAL A 144 -10.20 36.67 -11.81
CA VAL A 144 -10.80 35.39 -11.38
C VAL A 144 -10.40 34.29 -12.36
N ASN A 145 -10.53 34.55 -13.66
CA ASN A 145 -10.15 33.61 -14.72
C ASN A 145 -8.66 33.24 -14.66
N VAL A 146 -7.76 34.23 -14.51
CA VAL A 146 -6.32 33.98 -14.39
C VAL A 146 -6.03 33.10 -13.16
N SER A 147 -6.60 33.43 -11.99
CA SER A 147 -6.32 32.70 -10.75
C SER A 147 -6.76 31.23 -10.82
N ALA A 148 -7.98 30.96 -11.33
CA ALA A 148 -8.47 29.60 -11.54
C ALA A 148 -7.60 28.78 -12.52
N ARG A 149 -7.03 29.44 -13.56
CA ARG A 149 -6.12 28.79 -14.51
C ARG A 149 -4.73 28.54 -13.91
N LEU A 150 -4.24 29.39 -13.01
CA LEU A 150 -3.00 29.15 -12.28
C LEU A 150 -3.15 27.96 -11.31
N MET A 151 -4.27 27.87 -10.60
CA MET A 151 -4.61 26.70 -9.77
C MET A 151 -4.64 25.42 -10.62
N GLY A 152 -5.32 25.44 -11.77
CA GLY A 152 -5.39 24.28 -12.67
C GLY A 152 -4.05 23.85 -13.30
N LEU A 153 -3.00 24.68 -13.21
CA LEU A 153 -1.64 24.32 -13.60
C LEU A 153 -0.80 23.79 -12.42
N ALA A 154 -1.21 24.04 -11.17
CA ALA A 154 -0.48 23.61 -9.99
C ALA A 154 -0.65 22.09 -9.75
N GLY A 155 0.46 21.43 -9.42
CA GLY A 155 0.43 20.04 -8.98
C GLY A 155 -0.10 19.87 -7.55
N PRO A 156 -0.19 18.62 -7.06
CA PRO A 156 -0.63 18.33 -5.70
C PRO A 156 0.25 19.03 -4.66
N GLY A 157 -0.38 19.66 -3.67
CA GLY A 157 0.29 20.45 -2.63
C GLY A 157 0.99 21.73 -3.12
N GLN A 158 0.88 22.09 -4.40
CA GLN A 158 1.61 23.23 -4.97
C GLN A 158 0.78 24.52 -4.96
N LEU A 159 1.43 25.62 -4.60
CA LEU A 159 0.90 26.97 -4.69
C LEU A 159 1.57 27.68 -5.87
N TYR A 160 0.80 27.98 -6.92
CA TYR A 160 1.24 28.75 -8.08
C TYR A 160 0.66 30.17 -8.05
N CYS A 161 1.49 31.16 -8.38
CA CYS A 161 1.06 32.54 -8.47
C CYS A 161 1.62 33.26 -9.71
N SER A 162 0.93 34.33 -10.11
CA SER A 162 1.39 35.21 -11.19
C SER A 162 2.55 36.10 -10.74
N ARG A 163 3.37 36.57 -11.69
CA ARG A 163 4.43 37.58 -11.44
C ARG A 163 3.94 38.79 -10.64
N ALA A 164 2.74 39.30 -10.93
CA ALA A 164 2.15 40.45 -10.23
C ALA A 164 2.00 40.23 -8.71
N VAL A 165 1.71 38.99 -8.28
CA VAL A 165 1.64 38.62 -6.86
C VAL A 165 3.04 38.61 -6.25
N VAL A 166 4.02 38.01 -6.94
CA VAL A 166 5.42 37.99 -6.47
C VAL A 166 5.95 39.41 -6.28
N ASP A 167 5.75 40.31 -7.27
CA ASP A 167 6.21 41.70 -7.20
C ASP A 167 5.58 42.49 -6.04
N LEU A 168 4.32 42.20 -5.69
CA LEU A 168 3.64 42.87 -4.58
C LEU A 168 4.03 42.34 -3.19
N VAL A 169 4.56 41.12 -3.10
CA VAL A 169 4.74 40.39 -1.83
C VAL A 169 6.22 40.12 -1.49
N GLN A 170 7.12 40.17 -2.49
CA GLN A 170 8.56 39.99 -2.28
C GLN A 170 9.10 40.96 -1.23
N GLY A 171 9.81 40.43 -0.23
CA GLY A 171 10.35 41.20 0.90
C GLY A 171 9.34 41.52 2.01
N LYS A 172 8.06 41.13 1.89
CA LYS A 172 7.02 41.34 2.92
C LYS A 172 6.61 40.06 3.65
N VAL A 173 6.76 38.90 2.98
CA VAL A 173 6.46 37.56 3.52
C VAL A 173 7.69 36.66 3.27
N PRO A 174 8.09 35.80 4.22
CA PRO A 174 9.13 34.80 3.98
C PRO A 174 8.57 33.67 3.10
N PHE A 175 9.03 33.60 1.85
CA PHE A 175 8.77 32.49 0.93
C PHE A 175 9.96 32.25 0.00
N GLU A 176 10.17 31.00 -0.36
CA GLU A 176 11.00 30.59 -1.50
C GLU A 176 10.14 30.56 -2.77
N SER A 177 10.76 30.76 -3.93
CA SER A 177 10.05 30.76 -5.21
C SER A 177 10.86 30.15 -6.35
N LYS A 178 10.15 29.52 -7.29
CA LYS A 178 10.69 29.01 -8.56
C LYS A 178 9.92 29.57 -9.73
N ASN A 179 10.61 30.26 -10.64
CA ASN A 179 10.08 30.71 -11.91
C ASN A 179 9.76 29.49 -12.82
N LEU A 180 8.53 29.39 -13.34
CA LEU A 180 8.07 28.30 -14.21
C LEU A 180 7.88 28.72 -15.69
N GLY A 181 8.37 29.91 -16.03
CA GLY A 181 8.24 30.54 -17.35
C GLY A 181 6.87 31.16 -17.61
N LYS A 182 6.72 31.75 -18.80
CA LYS A 182 5.44 32.23 -19.29
C LYS A 182 4.56 31.05 -19.72
N LYS A 183 3.27 31.10 -19.38
CA LYS A 183 2.26 30.12 -19.78
C LYS A 183 1.12 30.84 -20.48
N SER A 184 0.77 30.41 -21.68
CA SER A 184 -0.46 30.84 -22.36
C SER A 184 -1.64 30.18 -21.67
N LEU A 185 -2.60 30.98 -21.21
CA LEU A 185 -3.78 30.49 -20.51
C LEU A 185 -5.00 30.63 -21.44
N LYS A 186 -5.95 29.68 -21.35
CA LYS A 186 -7.14 29.69 -22.22
C LYS A 186 -7.92 31.00 -22.05
N ASN A 187 -8.20 31.67 -23.17
CA ASN A 187 -8.90 32.96 -23.27
C ASN A 187 -8.17 34.16 -22.64
N ILE A 188 -6.84 34.09 -22.48
CA ILE A 188 -6.02 35.21 -22.00
C ILE A 188 -4.97 35.52 -23.07
N THR A 189 -4.99 36.76 -23.59
CA THR A 189 -4.19 37.18 -24.75
C THR A 189 -2.69 37.15 -24.48
N ASP A 190 -2.26 37.63 -23.31
CA ASP A 190 -0.85 37.74 -22.94
C ASP A 190 -0.40 36.54 -22.08
N PRO A 191 0.70 35.86 -22.43
CA PRO A 191 1.23 34.75 -21.63
C PRO A 191 1.62 35.19 -20.21
N VAL A 192 0.96 34.61 -19.21
CA VAL A 192 1.17 34.92 -17.80
C VAL A 192 2.46 34.28 -17.30
N GLN A 193 3.33 35.07 -16.69
CA GLN A 193 4.56 34.59 -16.05
C GLN A 193 4.22 33.93 -14.70
N VAL A 194 4.50 32.63 -14.57
CA VAL A 194 4.10 31.81 -13.42
C VAL A 194 5.28 31.55 -12.49
N TYR A 195 5.00 31.50 -11.19
CA TYR A 195 5.92 31.09 -10.12
C TYR A 195 5.25 30.01 -9.27
N SER A 196 6.02 29.00 -8.86
CA SER A 196 5.67 28.19 -7.68
C SER A 196 6.28 28.85 -6.45
N ILE A 197 5.54 28.91 -5.35
CA ILE A 197 6.02 29.42 -4.05
C ILE A 197 5.75 28.42 -2.92
N TRP A 198 6.58 28.46 -1.90
CA TRP A 198 6.46 27.69 -0.65
C TRP A 198 7.22 28.41 0.46
N SER A 199 6.89 28.16 1.73
CA SER A 199 7.63 28.72 2.88
C SER A 199 8.63 27.69 3.39
N SER A 200 9.92 28.05 3.52
CA SER A 200 10.95 27.21 4.15
C SER A 200 10.59 26.78 5.56
N ASP A 201 9.88 27.64 6.29
CA ASP A 201 9.65 27.49 7.73
C ASP A 201 8.45 26.58 7.99
N LEU A 202 7.44 26.62 7.10
CA LEU A 202 6.36 25.63 7.05
C LEU A 202 6.85 24.31 6.40
N VAL A 203 7.77 24.38 5.44
CA VAL A 203 8.41 23.22 4.82
C VAL A 203 9.48 22.57 5.71
N ALA A 204 9.92 23.24 6.78
CA ALA A 204 10.73 22.63 7.84
C ALA A 204 9.92 21.65 8.70
N ALA A 205 8.58 21.80 8.70
CA ALA A 205 7.63 20.80 9.18
C ALA A 205 7.37 19.68 8.14
N ARG A 206 8.12 19.60 7.03
CA ARG A 206 8.30 18.32 6.35
C ARG A 206 8.91 17.35 7.36
N PRO A 207 8.27 16.22 7.69
CA PRO A 207 9.07 15.02 7.87
C PRO A 207 9.94 14.90 6.60
N LYS A 208 11.27 14.92 6.76
CA LYS A 208 12.16 14.46 5.69
C LYS A 208 11.57 13.13 5.23
N LYS A 209 11.23 12.99 3.92
CA LYS A 209 10.64 11.78 3.30
C LYS A 209 11.08 10.58 4.12
N PRO A 210 10.17 9.79 4.73
CA PRO A 210 10.52 8.90 5.83
C PRO A 210 11.68 8.00 5.45
N ILE A 211 12.88 8.45 5.84
CA ILE A 211 14.04 7.58 5.96
C ILE A 211 13.66 6.51 6.98
N ALA A 212 12.66 6.76 7.85
CA ALA A 212 11.97 5.78 8.68
C ALA A 212 11.70 4.41 8.03
N TRP A 213 11.48 4.22 6.73
CA TRP A 213 11.48 2.83 6.22
C TRP A 213 12.90 2.22 6.24
N ALA A 214 13.92 2.89 5.71
CA ALA A 214 15.32 2.44 5.77
C ALA A 214 15.96 2.55 7.19
N GLN A 215 15.46 3.43 8.04
CA GLN A 215 15.92 3.70 9.41
C GLN A 215 15.12 2.92 10.46
N LEU A 216 13.86 2.54 10.24
CA LEU A 216 13.19 1.49 11.03
C LEU A 216 13.58 0.10 10.53
N LEU A 217 13.99 -0.06 9.27
CA LEU A 217 14.73 -1.27 8.87
C LEU A 217 16.12 -1.29 9.50
N MET A 218 16.88 -0.18 9.57
CA MET A 218 18.16 -0.18 10.31
C MET A 218 17.99 -0.27 11.82
N ILE A 219 17.10 0.51 12.44
CA ILE A 219 16.83 0.46 13.89
C ILE A 219 16.15 -0.86 14.23
N GLY A 220 15.26 -1.38 13.38
CA GLY A 220 14.68 -2.70 13.50
C GLY A 220 15.71 -3.81 13.33
N PHE A 221 16.64 -3.72 12.38
CA PHE A 221 17.74 -4.67 12.22
C PHE A 221 18.78 -4.55 13.35
N ILE A 222 19.02 -3.35 13.89
CA ILE A 222 19.88 -3.12 15.06
C ILE A 222 19.16 -3.59 16.33
N LEU A 223 17.86 -3.39 16.48
CA LEU A 223 17.06 -3.91 17.60
C LEU A 223 16.92 -5.41 17.50
N VAL A 224 16.73 -6.00 16.31
CA VAL A 224 16.72 -7.45 16.09
C VAL A 224 18.13 -8.02 16.26
N ALA A 225 19.20 -7.33 15.85
CA ALA A 225 20.57 -7.77 16.10
C ALA A 225 20.96 -7.61 17.58
N VAL A 226 20.48 -6.58 18.28
CA VAL A 226 20.67 -6.40 19.73
C VAL A 226 19.77 -7.36 20.50
N LEU A 227 18.56 -7.67 20.03
CA LEU A 227 17.66 -8.68 20.61
C LEU A 227 18.18 -10.09 20.33
N LEU A 228 18.77 -10.37 19.16
CA LEU A 228 19.47 -11.62 18.86
C LEU A 228 20.77 -11.71 19.65
N MET A 229 21.54 -10.64 19.79
CA MET A 229 22.77 -10.65 20.58
C MET A 229 22.47 -10.69 22.08
N TRP A 230 21.35 -10.09 22.53
CA TRP A 230 20.81 -10.23 23.87
C TRP A 230 20.23 -11.63 24.06
N GLN A 231 19.42 -12.18 23.16
CA GLN A 231 18.94 -13.57 23.23
C GLN A 231 20.09 -14.58 23.17
N LEU A 232 21.12 -14.39 22.35
CA LEU A 232 22.31 -15.25 22.32
C LEU A 232 23.14 -15.11 23.58
N LYS A 233 23.12 -13.95 24.25
CA LYS A 233 23.83 -13.71 25.51
C LYS A 233 22.99 -14.10 26.75
N TRP A 234 21.67 -14.05 26.64
CA TRP A 234 20.66 -14.41 27.62
C TRP A 234 20.45 -15.92 27.63
N THR A 235 20.26 -16.55 26.46
CA THR A 235 20.37 -18.00 26.33
C THR A 235 21.75 -18.47 26.74
N ARG A 236 22.85 -17.76 26.44
CA ARG A 236 24.16 -18.13 27.03
C ARG A 236 24.24 -17.91 28.54
N SER A 237 23.55 -16.94 29.16
CA SER A 237 23.57 -16.79 30.62
C SER A 237 22.67 -17.82 31.29
N GLU A 238 21.42 -17.96 30.85
CA GLU A 238 20.50 -19.00 31.31
C GLU A 238 21.05 -20.40 31.04
N VAL A 239 21.67 -20.68 29.88
CA VAL A 239 22.31 -21.98 29.63
C VAL A 239 23.60 -22.13 30.46
N GLN A 240 24.31 -21.08 30.88
CA GLN A 240 25.44 -21.23 31.81
C GLN A 240 25.00 -21.40 33.27
N GLU A 241 23.88 -20.78 33.65
CA GLU A 241 23.28 -20.87 34.98
C GLU A 241 22.52 -22.20 35.12
N ALA A 242 21.65 -22.53 34.18
CA ALA A 242 21.01 -23.84 34.03
C ALA A 242 21.98 -24.97 33.72
N ARG A 243 23.16 -24.74 33.11
CA ARG A 243 24.22 -25.77 33.04
C ARG A 243 24.90 -25.99 34.38
N LYS A 244 25.11 -24.95 35.19
CA LYS A 244 25.59 -25.13 36.57
C LYS A 244 24.54 -25.83 37.42
N GLU A 245 23.27 -25.45 37.30
CA GLU A 245 22.16 -26.12 37.97
C GLU A 245 22.00 -27.57 37.47
N ALA A 246 22.13 -27.83 36.16
CA ALA A 246 22.09 -29.18 35.58
C ALA A 246 23.31 -30.02 35.97
N GLU A 247 24.52 -29.47 35.98
CA GLU A 247 25.72 -30.17 36.49
C GLU A 247 25.58 -30.49 38.00
N THR A 248 24.74 -29.74 38.75
CA THR A 248 24.33 -30.12 40.11
C THR A 248 23.09 -31.01 40.21
N ALA A 249 22.16 -30.99 39.24
CA ALA A 249 20.90 -31.74 39.25
C ALA A 249 21.03 -33.14 38.62
N VAL A 250 21.99 -33.34 37.71
CA VAL A 250 22.45 -34.65 37.19
C VAL A 250 22.96 -35.57 38.32
N ALA A 251 23.17 -35.03 39.53
CA ALA A 251 23.49 -35.81 40.72
C ALA A 251 22.31 -36.60 41.34
N THR A 252 21.08 -36.53 40.80
CA THR A 252 19.96 -37.39 41.23
C THR A 252 19.17 -38.02 40.08
N PRO A 253 18.72 -39.29 40.23
CA PRO A 253 18.37 -40.15 39.09
C PRO A 253 16.91 -40.01 38.63
N THR A 254 16.67 -40.15 37.32
CA THR A 254 15.31 -40.20 36.72
C THR A 254 15.01 -41.64 36.27
N SER A 255 14.58 -42.48 37.20
CA SER A 255 14.59 -43.96 37.08
C SER A 255 13.26 -44.58 36.63
N TRP A 256 12.84 -44.37 35.38
CA TRP A 256 11.63 -45.05 34.86
C TRP A 256 11.76 -45.67 33.47
N ARG A 257 12.70 -45.23 32.62
CA ARG A 257 12.91 -45.84 31.28
C ARG A 257 13.69 -47.15 31.32
N ASP A 258 14.53 -47.35 32.33
CA ASP A 258 15.39 -48.53 32.49
C ASP A 258 14.63 -49.82 32.90
N ASN A 259 13.31 -49.74 33.11
CA ASN A 259 12.46 -50.84 33.59
C ASN A 259 11.48 -51.40 32.54
N LEU A 260 11.57 -50.97 31.28
CA LEU A 260 10.77 -51.51 30.17
C LEU A 260 11.44 -52.78 29.61
N SER A 261 10.65 -53.79 29.23
CA SER A 261 11.21 -54.96 28.52
C SER A 261 11.69 -54.57 27.12
N PRO A 262 12.58 -55.35 26.47
CA PRO A 262 13.05 -55.04 25.11
C PRO A 262 11.90 -54.82 24.12
N ASP A 263 10.86 -55.65 24.17
CA ASP A 263 9.67 -55.51 23.31
C ASP A 263 8.93 -54.17 23.56
N GLN A 264 8.83 -53.73 24.83
CA GLN A 264 8.23 -52.45 25.19
C GLN A 264 9.12 -51.24 24.86
N GLN A 265 10.43 -51.42 24.77
CA GLN A 265 11.35 -50.38 24.29
C GLN A 265 11.18 -50.19 22.79
N VAL A 266 11.08 -51.27 22.02
CA VAL A 266 10.76 -51.23 20.58
C VAL A 266 9.38 -50.60 20.35
N GLU A 267 8.34 -51.03 21.07
CA GLU A 267 6.99 -50.46 20.97
C GLU A 267 6.96 -48.95 21.31
N ALA A 268 7.74 -48.50 22.30
CA ALA A 268 7.85 -47.08 22.66
C ALA A 268 8.67 -46.26 21.64
N GLN A 269 9.72 -46.85 21.05
CA GLN A 269 10.47 -46.24 19.95
C GLN A 269 9.58 -46.09 18.71
N GLU A 270 8.83 -47.13 18.34
CA GLU A 270 7.85 -47.11 17.26
C GLU A 270 6.75 -46.07 17.49
N ALA A 271 6.12 -46.03 18.68
CA ALA A 271 5.09 -45.04 18.98
C ALA A 271 5.61 -43.59 18.88
N THR A 272 6.88 -43.36 19.23
CA THR A 272 7.53 -42.05 19.10
C THR A 272 7.81 -41.70 17.64
N ALA A 273 8.30 -42.67 16.85
CA ALA A 273 8.54 -42.50 15.41
C ALA A 273 7.24 -42.22 14.64
N ARG A 274 6.18 -42.99 14.92
CA ARG A 274 4.84 -42.81 14.37
C ARG A 274 4.30 -41.40 14.67
N PHE A 275 4.42 -40.92 15.91
CA PHE A 275 3.93 -39.58 16.30
C PHE A 275 4.63 -38.43 15.55
N GLU A 276 5.96 -38.47 15.43
CA GLU A 276 6.69 -37.42 14.70
C GLU A 276 6.50 -37.54 13.17
N PHE A 277 6.33 -38.75 12.62
CA PHE A 277 6.00 -38.96 11.21
C PHE A 277 4.59 -38.47 10.87
N GLU A 278 3.58 -38.77 11.69
CA GLU A 278 2.21 -38.29 11.52
C GLU A 278 2.15 -36.74 11.55
N LYS A 279 2.97 -36.12 12.41
CA LYS A 279 3.12 -34.67 12.50
C LYS A 279 3.74 -34.06 11.23
N VAL A 280 4.71 -34.73 10.61
CA VAL A 280 5.26 -34.34 9.29
C VAL A 280 4.21 -34.51 8.18
N LEU A 281 3.47 -35.61 8.14
CA LEU A 281 2.36 -35.81 7.20
C LEU A 281 1.26 -34.75 7.36
N ARG A 282 0.85 -34.44 8.60
CA ARG A 282 -0.15 -33.40 8.92
C ARG A 282 0.32 -32.01 8.49
N LEU A 283 1.60 -31.69 8.62
CA LEU A 283 2.19 -30.45 8.09
C LEU A 283 2.13 -30.36 6.55
N MET A 284 2.08 -31.50 5.85
CA MET A 284 1.91 -31.57 4.40
C MET A 284 0.45 -31.65 3.94
N ALA A 285 -0.51 -31.88 4.86
CA ALA A 285 -1.89 -32.27 4.54
C ALA A 285 -2.95 -31.15 4.64
N VAL A 286 -2.62 -29.88 4.40
CA VAL A 286 -3.63 -28.81 4.36
C VAL A 286 -4.48 -28.91 3.08
N SER A 287 -5.71 -29.40 3.22
CA SER A 287 -6.67 -29.67 2.14
C SER A 287 -7.75 -28.58 2.04
N GLU A 288 -7.53 -27.57 1.18
CA GLU A 288 -8.59 -26.68 0.71
C GLU A 288 -8.43 -26.44 -0.82
N PRO A 289 -9.53 -26.27 -1.57
CA PRO A 289 -9.48 -26.03 -3.01
C PRO A 289 -8.92 -24.64 -3.31
N VAL A 290 -7.94 -24.60 -4.22
CA VAL A 290 -7.09 -23.42 -4.47
C VAL A 290 -7.65 -22.60 -5.64
N ASN A 291 -8.01 -21.34 -5.40
CA ASN A 291 -8.26 -20.35 -6.46
C ASN A 291 -6.93 -19.88 -7.09
N GLU A 292 -6.96 -19.44 -8.35
CA GLU A 292 -5.76 -19.07 -9.15
C GLU A 292 -4.78 -18.07 -8.50
N GLU A 293 -5.25 -17.27 -7.54
CA GLU A 293 -4.46 -16.24 -6.84
C GLU A 293 -3.51 -16.81 -5.74
N GLN A 294 -3.63 -18.10 -5.38
CA GLN A 294 -2.83 -18.77 -4.34
C GLN A 294 -1.63 -19.60 -4.87
N TYR A 295 -1.14 -19.28 -6.07
CA TYR A 295 -0.06 -20.03 -6.73
C TYR A 295 1.26 -20.06 -5.93
N ASP A 296 1.61 -18.99 -5.21
CA ASP A 296 2.88 -18.89 -4.46
C ASP A 296 2.94 -19.81 -3.22
N ALA A 297 1.80 -20.03 -2.53
CA ALA A 297 1.72 -21.01 -1.44
C ALA A 297 1.81 -22.46 -1.95
N THR A 298 1.47 -22.68 -3.22
CA THR A 298 1.54 -23.99 -3.89
C THR A 298 2.99 -24.38 -4.18
N PHE A 299 3.88 -23.42 -4.47
CA PHE A 299 5.30 -23.67 -4.69
C PHE A 299 6.01 -24.27 -3.46
N ALA A 300 5.69 -23.77 -2.26
CA ALA A 300 6.21 -24.33 -1.01
C ALA A 300 5.72 -25.78 -0.76
N ARG A 301 4.46 -26.07 -1.12
CA ARG A 301 3.87 -27.43 -1.03
C ARG A 301 4.52 -28.41 -2.02
N PHE A 302 4.82 -27.94 -3.25
CA PHE A 302 5.57 -28.70 -4.25
C PHE A 302 6.98 -29.08 -3.78
N SER A 303 7.66 -28.16 -3.07
CA SER A 303 9.02 -28.41 -2.59
C SER A 303 9.09 -29.59 -1.60
N ASN A 304 8.06 -29.81 -0.78
CA ASN A 304 7.98 -30.97 0.12
C ASN A 304 7.63 -32.26 -0.63
N LEU A 305 6.82 -32.15 -1.69
CA LEU A 305 6.43 -33.27 -2.55
C LEU A 305 7.62 -33.83 -3.35
N LEU A 306 8.55 -32.97 -3.76
CA LEU A 306 9.81 -33.35 -4.42
C LEU A 306 10.75 -34.15 -3.52
N LEU A 307 10.61 -34.06 -2.19
CA LEU A 307 11.45 -34.79 -1.22
C LEU A 307 11.02 -36.25 -1.03
N LEU A 308 9.72 -36.52 -1.17
CA LEU A 308 9.16 -37.87 -1.17
C LEU A 308 9.47 -38.62 -2.48
N LYS A 309 9.95 -37.91 -3.52
CA LYS A 309 10.19 -38.42 -4.87
C LYS A 309 11.06 -39.67 -4.89
N ASP A 310 12.28 -39.55 -4.38
CA ASP A 310 13.28 -40.62 -4.55
C ASP A 310 12.93 -41.86 -3.70
N TRP A 311 12.30 -41.66 -2.54
CA TRP A 311 11.80 -42.75 -1.68
C TRP A 311 10.64 -43.53 -2.31
N LEU A 312 9.61 -42.85 -2.82
CA LEU A 312 8.49 -43.53 -3.47
C LEU A 312 8.96 -44.26 -4.74
N ILE A 313 9.94 -43.69 -5.46
CA ILE A 313 10.58 -44.35 -6.61
C ILE A 313 11.22 -45.67 -6.19
N ASP A 314 11.94 -45.70 -5.06
CA ASP A 314 12.61 -46.92 -4.61
C ASP A 314 11.62 -47.99 -4.11
N ILE A 315 10.48 -47.58 -3.54
CA ILE A 315 9.34 -48.50 -3.29
C ILE A 315 8.76 -49.00 -4.61
N LEU A 316 8.44 -48.12 -5.56
CA LEU A 316 7.83 -48.51 -6.83
C LEU A 316 8.75 -49.42 -7.67
N LYS A 317 10.08 -49.27 -7.57
CA LYS A 317 11.08 -50.18 -8.17
C LYS A 317 11.07 -51.60 -7.58
N SER A 318 10.60 -51.79 -6.35
CA SER A 318 10.48 -53.13 -5.74
C SER A 318 9.14 -53.81 -6.08
N ARG A 319 8.18 -53.07 -6.66
CA ARG A 319 6.88 -53.57 -7.11
C ARG A 319 6.95 -54.16 -8.52
N SER A 320 5.93 -54.94 -8.87
CA SER A 320 5.72 -55.51 -10.21
C SER A 320 4.23 -55.50 -10.53
N LYS A 321 3.84 -55.84 -11.77
CA LYS A 321 2.43 -55.92 -12.18
C LYS A 321 1.59 -56.93 -11.38
N GLU A 322 2.21 -57.88 -10.68
CA GLU A 322 1.54 -58.83 -9.79
C GLU A 322 1.35 -58.31 -8.35
N MET A 323 1.99 -57.18 -8.00
CA MET A 323 1.91 -56.53 -6.69
C MET A 323 2.00 -54.99 -6.87
N PRO A 324 1.01 -54.36 -7.53
CA PRO A 324 0.98 -52.92 -7.72
C PRO A 324 0.68 -52.20 -6.41
N LEU A 325 1.06 -50.92 -6.35
CA LEU A 325 0.66 -50.00 -5.30
C LEU A 325 -0.74 -49.44 -5.61
N ILE A 326 -1.69 -49.55 -4.68
CA ILE A 326 -3.11 -49.23 -4.90
C ILE A 326 -3.50 -47.99 -4.10
N ALA A 327 -3.90 -46.91 -4.78
CA ALA A 327 -4.27 -45.64 -4.16
C ALA A 327 -5.67 -45.18 -4.61
N SER A 328 -6.61 -45.16 -3.67
CA SER A 328 -7.97 -44.66 -3.88
C SER A 328 -8.25 -43.41 -3.03
N GLY A 329 -9.07 -42.48 -3.53
CA GLY A 329 -9.43 -41.28 -2.76
C GLY A 329 -10.21 -40.25 -3.57
N GLN A 330 -10.24 -39.00 -3.10
CA GLN A 330 -10.87 -37.87 -3.81
C GLN A 330 -9.86 -36.79 -4.17
N PHE A 331 -9.91 -36.33 -5.43
CA PHE A 331 -9.15 -35.17 -5.88
C PHE A 331 -10.03 -34.26 -6.75
N ALA A 332 -9.98 -32.94 -6.52
CA ALA A 332 -10.80 -31.94 -7.21
C ALA A 332 -12.34 -32.16 -7.18
N GLY A 333 -12.85 -33.07 -6.35
CA GLY A 333 -14.27 -33.42 -6.25
C GLY A 333 -14.67 -34.66 -7.07
N GLU A 334 -13.71 -35.33 -7.70
CA GLU A 334 -13.89 -36.62 -8.37
C GLU A 334 -13.19 -37.72 -7.55
N ASP A 335 -13.81 -38.90 -7.48
CA ASP A 335 -13.20 -40.10 -6.91
C ASP A 335 -12.14 -40.63 -7.90
N TYR A 336 -11.00 -41.12 -7.39
CA TYR A 336 -9.97 -41.79 -8.20
C TYR A 336 -9.66 -43.18 -7.62
N ASP A 337 -9.33 -44.11 -8.51
CA ASP A 337 -8.73 -45.40 -8.17
C ASP A 337 -7.51 -45.65 -9.08
N LEU A 338 -6.35 -45.91 -8.47
CA LEU A 338 -5.04 -45.95 -9.13
C LEU A 338 -4.30 -47.23 -8.74
N GLU A 339 -3.84 -47.99 -9.73
CA GLU A 339 -2.83 -49.05 -9.53
C GLU A 339 -1.52 -48.62 -10.22
N ALA A 340 -0.38 -48.68 -9.52
CA ALA A 340 0.91 -48.28 -10.06
C ALA A 340 2.05 -49.27 -9.80
N TRP A 341 2.88 -49.52 -10.81
CA TRP A 341 4.10 -50.35 -10.71
C TRP A 341 5.18 -49.87 -11.70
N MET A 342 6.44 -50.26 -11.48
CA MET A 342 7.51 -49.96 -12.43
C MET A 342 7.65 -51.03 -13.51
N GLU A 343 7.84 -50.62 -14.76
CA GLU A 343 8.29 -51.48 -15.84
C GLU A 343 9.58 -50.89 -16.46
N GLY A 344 10.73 -51.30 -15.94
CA GLY A 344 12.02 -50.69 -16.27
C GLY A 344 12.20 -49.32 -15.61
N GLU A 345 12.29 -48.27 -16.44
CA GLU A 345 12.39 -46.86 -15.98
C GLU A 345 11.06 -46.10 -16.11
N GLU A 346 10.00 -46.73 -16.62
CA GLU A 346 8.68 -46.12 -16.78
C GLU A 346 7.73 -46.55 -15.65
N LEU A 347 6.95 -45.59 -15.15
CA LEU A 347 5.88 -45.83 -14.21
C LEU A 347 4.63 -46.20 -15.01
N MET A 348 4.15 -47.42 -14.80
CA MET A 348 2.88 -47.87 -15.32
C MET A 348 1.80 -47.49 -14.33
N VAL A 349 0.73 -46.83 -14.81
CA VAL A 349 -0.43 -46.44 -14.00
C VAL A 349 -1.70 -46.89 -14.70
N LEU A 350 -2.50 -47.72 -14.02
CA LEU A 350 -3.89 -47.98 -14.34
C LEU A 350 -4.74 -46.97 -13.59
N GLN A 351 -5.48 -46.12 -14.30
CA GLN A 351 -6.48 -45.21 -13.72
C GLN A 351 -7.83 -45.51 -14.35
N ASP A 352 -8.85 -45.78 -13.53
CA ASP A 352 -10.24 -45.98 -13.96
C ASP A 352 -10.39 -46.98 -15.14
N GLY A 353 -9.56 -48.04 -15.14
CA GLY A 353 -9.51 -49.06 -16.19
C GLY A 353 -8.70 -48.72 -17.44
N SER A 354 -8.01 -47.58 -17.47
CA SER A 354 -7.12 -47.15 -18.56
C SER A 354 -5.65 -47.24 -18.15
N GLU A 355 -4.88 -48.10 -18.83
CA GLU A 355 -3.44 -48.28 -18.56
C GLU A 355 -2.60 -47.25 -19.32
N SER A 356 -1.67 -46.57 -18.63
CA SER A 356 -0.79 -45.55 -19.19
C SER A 356 0.65 -45.73 -18.72
N ALA A 357 1.61 -45.61 -19.64
CA ALA A 357 3.04 -45.54 -19.33
C ALA A 357 3.47 -44.07 -19.21
N GLN A 358 4.09 -43.70 -18.10
CA GLN A 358 4.51 -42.33 -17.82
C GLN A 358 5.95 -42.31 -17.29
N LYS A 359 6.73 -41.31 -17.70
CA LYS A 359 8.04 -41.07 -17.08
C LYS A 359 7.82 -40.48 -15.69
N ILE A 360 8.60 -40.92 -14.71
CA ILE A 360 8.49 -40.43 -13.33
C ILE A 360 8.75 -38.91 -13.21
N SER A 361 9.47 -38.29 -14.14
CA SER A 361 9.63 -36.83 -14.22
C SER A 361 8.34 -36.09 -14.55
N ASP A 362 7.39 -36.76 -15.20
CA ASP A 362 6.23 -36.16 -15.86
C ASP A 362 4.92 -36.49 -15.11
N VAL A 363 5.01 -37.31 -14.06
CA VAL A 363 3.91 -37.70 -13.15
C VAL A 363 3.29 -36.47 -12.48
N PRO A 364 1.96 -36.27 -12.60
CA PRO A 364 1.27 -35.19 -11.91
C PRO A 364 1.47 -35.21 -10.37
N PRO A 365 1.73 -34.06 -9.73
CA PRO A 365 2.01 -33.98 -8.29
C PRO A 365 0.90 -34.53 -7.37
N TRP A 366 -0.36 -34.45 -7.81
CA TRP A 366 -1.49 -34.99 -7.06
C TRP A 366 -1.49 -36.53 -7.08
N MET A 367 -1.16 -37.13 -8.22
CA MET A 367 -1.07 -38.58 -8.40
C MET A 367 0.14 -39.14 -7.64
N PHE A 368 1.27 -38.42 -7.71
CA PHE A 368 2.44 -38.71 -6.88
C PHE A 368 2.07 -38.70 -5.38
N ARG A 369 1.32 -37.69 -4.91
CA ARG A 369 0.87 -37.60 -3.52
C ARG A 369 -0.04 -38.77 -3.12
N ALA A 370 -0.97 -39.16 -3.99
CA ALA A 370 -1.88 -40.27 -3.74
C ALA A 370 -1.11 -41.59 -3.55
N LEU A 371 -0.17 -41.88 -4.46
CA LEU A 371 0.71 -43.04 -4.35
C LEU A 371 1.62 -42.97 -3.11
N ALA A 372 2.17 -41.80 -2.77
CA ALA A 372 2.98 -41.65 -1.56
C ALA A 372 2.22 -41.95 -0.26
N LEU A 373 0.93 -41.60 -0.19
CA LEU A 373 0.08 -41.90 0.97
C LEU A 373 -0.29 -43.39 1.02
N SER A 374 -0.69 -43.97 -0.10
CA SER A 374 -0.94 -45.42 -0.22
C SER A 374 0.27 -46.26 0.21
N ALA A 375 1.49 -45.86 -0.19
CA ALA A 375 2.71 -46.56 0.23
C ALA A 375 2.97 -46.47 1.73
N VAL A 376 2.57 -45.37 2.39
CA VAL A 376 2.64 -45.26 3.85
C VAL A 376 1.62 -46.19 4.51
N ASP A 377 0.36 -46.14 4.06
CA ASP A 377 -0.72 -46.94 4.64
C ASP A 377 -0.43 -48.45 4.50
N GLU A 378 0.09 -48.89 3.35
CA GLU A 378 0.49 -50.28 3.12
C GLU A 378 1.67 -50.72 4.00
N ILE A 379 2.69 -49.87 4.20
CA ILE A 379 3.81 -50.18 5.11
C ILE A 379 3.34 -50.20 6.58
N GLU A 380 2.37 -49.37 6.95
CA GLU A 380 1.75 -49.38 8.26
C GLU A 380 0.95 -50.68 8.50
N GLU A 381 0.21 -51.17 7.50
CA GLU A 381 -0.51 -52.45 7.56
C GLU A 381 0.43 -53.67 7.56
N MET A 382 1.55 -53.62 6.82
CA MET A 382 2.57 -54.67 6.80
C MET A 382 3.45 -54.69 8.07
N GLY A 383 3.47 -53.60 8.83
CA GLY A 383 4.26 -53.47 10.07
C GLY A 383 5.76 -53.27 9.84
N GLU A 384 6.20 -52.89 8.63
CA GLU A 384 7.62 -52.72 8.29
C GLU A 384 8.18 -51.33 8.71
N TYR A 385 7.93 -50.94 9.97
CA TYR A 385 8.29 -49.63 10.52
C TYR A 385 9.81 -49.36 10.52
N SER A 386 10.65 -50.38 10.40
CA SER A 386 12.11 -50.24 10.24
C SER A 386 12.49 -49.49 8.94
N LEU A 387 11.70 -49.61 7.88
CA LEU A 387 11.88 -48.87 6.62
C LEU A 387 11.53 -47.38 6.79
N ILE A 388 10.43 -47.09 7.50
CA ILE A 388 10.02 -45.71 7.83
C ILE A 388 11.07 -45.06 8.74
N ALA A 389 11.54 -45.78 9.77
CA ALA A 389 12.60 -45.33 10.67
C ALA A 389 13.89 -44.99 9.92
N GLY A 390 14.35 -45.87 9.02
CA GLY A 390 15.52 -45.63 8.17
C GLY A 390 15.37 -44.37 7.32
N TRP A 391 14.22 -44.22 6.65
CA TRP A 391 13.94 -43.03 5.84
C TRP A 391 13.95 -41.74 6.66
N ILE A 392 13.36 -41.72 7.86
CA ILE A 392 13.37 -40.52 8.73
C ILE A 392 14.80 -40.12 9.09
N ILE A 393 15.70 -41.08 9.32
CA ILE A 393 17.12 -40.82 9.64
C ILE A 393 17.83 -40.23 8.42
N ASP A 394 17.72 -40.86 7.25
CA ASP A 394 18.38 -40.41 6.01
C ASP A 394 17.87 -39.04 5.54
N PHE A 395 16.55 -38.83 5.59
CA PHE A 395 15.93 -37.53 5.31
C PHE A 395 16.44 -36.44 6.27
N SER A 396 16.48 -36.74 7.56
CA SER A 396 16.96 -35.78 8.56
C SER A 396 18.43 -35.44 8.36
N ALA A 397 19.27 -36.42 8.01
CA ALA A 397 20.67 -36.21 7.70
C ALA A 397 20.90 -35.40 6.42
N GLN A 398 20.06 -35.58 5.39
CA GLN A 398 20.16 -34.83 4.12
C GLN A 398 19.86 -33.33 4.28
N TYR A 399 19.02 -32.96 5.24
CA TYR A 399 18.54 -31.58 5.45
C TYR A 399 18.99 -30.92 6.77
N ASP A 400 19.98 -31.52 7.47
CA ASP A 400 20.51 -31.05 8.77
C ASP A 400 19.39 -30.85 9.83
N LEU A 401 18.39 -31.72 9.79
CA LEU A 401 17.28 -31.74 10.75
C LEU A 401 17.62 -32.64 11.95
N PRO A 402 17.15 -32.31 13.16
CA PRO A 402 17.40 -33.13 14.34
C PRO A 402 16.68 -34.48 14.23
N VAL A 403 17.46 -35.56 14.04
CA VAL A 403 16.96 -36.94 14.11
C VAL A 403 16.38 -37.20 15.51
N PRO A 404 15.16 -37.78 15.65
CA PRO A 404 14.64 -38.19 16.94
C PRO A 404 15.59 -39.16 17.65
N THR A 405 15.96 -38.88 18.90
CA THR A 405 16.96 -39.68 19.63
C THR A 405 16.57 -41.16 19.74
N ALA A 406 15.26 -41.43 19.84
CA ALA A 406 14.68 -42.78 19.85
C ALA A 406 14.97 -43.62 18.59
N LEU A 407 15.28 -42.97 17.45
CA LEU A 407 15.67 -43.63 16.20
C LEU A 407 17.19 -43.79 16.04
N THR A 408 17.99 -43.10 16.87
CA THR A 408 19.47 -43.12 16.79
C THR A 408 20.13 -44.06 17.80
N GLU A 409 19.39 -44.54 18.80
CA GLU A 409 19.89 -45.52 19.76
C GLU A 409 19.82 -46.92 19.13
N PRO A 410 20.93 -47.68 19.08
CA PRO A 410 20.91 -49.01 18.49
C PRO A 410 19.99 -49.93 19.30
N THR A 411 19.04 -50.57 18.63
CA THR A 411 18.22 -51.63 19.23
C THR A 411 19.18 -52.66 19.84
N PRO A 412 19.02 -53.04 21.13
CA PRO A 412 19.95 -53.96 21.77
C PRO A 412 19.87 -55.33 21.09
N THR A 413 20.91 -55.65 20.31
CA THR A 413 21.03 -56.95 19.63
C THR A 413 21.13 -58.08 20.67
N GLY A 414 20.09 -58.91 20.74
CA GLY A 414 20.09 -60.20 21.44
C GLY A 414 20.74 -61.30 20.62
#